data_AF-A0A1M5QB69-F1
#
_entry.id   AF-A0A1M5QB69-F1
#
_cell.length_a   1.000
_cell.length_b   1.000
_cell.length_c   1.000
_cell.angle_alpha   90.00
_cell.angle_beta   90.00
_cell.angle_gamma   90.00
#
_symmetry.space_group_name_H-M   'P 1'
#
loop_
_entity.id
_entity.type
_entity.pdbx_description
1 polymer ?
#
loop_
_entity_poly.entity_id
_entity_poly.type
_entity_poly.pdbx_seq_one_letter_code
_entity_poly.pdbx_strand_id
1 'polypeptide(L)'
;MVLKAQTNLNEAYKHYSLPTNALSHEFVEIKLQTCIFQYDVCVEMTTVLRNQPIGFALSVALKGLVLRLFEFDARLRTTLLPRLLALAEARDIAVEASAINDLKRRWKAELKQLKGWHPVRNHAAGHYDQDVKKQVEALETVRFEEVMSVAAGFLQFAQSLIVILRDAGQGVVSDQRPFPVPEGSRESQP
;
A
#
# COMPACT_ATOMS: atom_id res chain seq x y z
N MET A 1 5.34 -2.30 -13.90
CA MET A 1 4.84 -2.28 -12.51
C MET A 1 4.24 -3.63 -12.10
N VAL A 2 3.16 -4.10 -12.76
CA VAL A 2 2.48 -5.38 -12.43
C VAL A 2 3.41 -6.60 -12.50
N LEU A 3 4.22 -6.75 -13.55
CA LEU A 3 5.13 -7.89 -13.68
C LEU A 3 6.08 -8.02 -12.48
N LYS A 4 6.61 -6.90 -11.98
CA LYS A 4 7.46 -6.89 -10.77
C LYS A 4 6.67 -7.29 -9.52
N ALA A 5 5.46 -6.76 -9.34
CA ALA A 5 4.60 -7.12 -8.22
C ALA A 5 4.21 -8.61 -8.25
N GLN A 6 3.92 -9.15 -9.44
CA GLN A 6 3.64 -10.56 -9.67
C GLN A 6 4.85 -11.44 -9.32
N THR A 7 6.05 -11.07 -9.76
CA THR A 7 7.28 -11.77 -9.39
C THR A 7 7.47 -11.78 -7.87
N ASN A 8 7.36 -10.60 -7.22
CA ASN A 8 7.49 -10.48 -5.77
C ASN A 8 6.48 -11.34 -5.01
N LEU A 9 5.22 -11.36 -5.47
CA LEU A 9 4.16 -12.18 -4.88
C LEU A 9 4.47 -13.68 -5.02
N ASN A 10 4.85 -14.13 -6.21
CA ASN A 10 5.21 -15.52 -6.45
C ASN A 10 6.43 -15.96 -5.62
N GLU A 11 7.43 -15.10 -5.46
CA GLU A 11 8.57 -15.35 -4.59
C GLU A 11 8.17 -15.42 -3.12
N ALA A 12 7.34 -14.49 -2.64
CA ALA A 12 6.84 -14.51 -1.27
C ALA A 12 6.02 -15.78 -0.99
N TYR A 13 5.19 -16.22 -1.93
CA TYR A 13 4.40 -17.46 -1.82
C TYR A 13 5.27 -18.72 -1.80
N LYS A 14 6.33 -18.77 -2.63
CA LYS A 14 7.31 -19.86 -2.58
C LYS A 14 7.96 -19.95 -1.21
N HIS A 15 8.36 -18.82 -0.63
CA HIS A 15 8.97 -18.81 0.71
C HIS A 15 7.98 -19.24 1.79
N TYR A 16 6.70 -18.87 1.66
CA TYR A 16 5.65 -19.27 2.60
C TYR A 16 5.44 -20.79 2.63
N SER A 17 5.60 -21.44 1.49
CA SER A 17 5.45 -22.89 1.37
C SER A 17 6.65 -23.70 1.91
N LEU A 18 7.75 -23.05 2.34
CA LEU A 18 8.95 -23.75 2.83
C LEU A 18 8.89 -23.98 4.36
N PRO A 19 9.47 -25.08 4.86
CA PRO A 19 9.62 -25.30 6.29
C PRO A 19 10.46 -24.18 6.91
N THR A 20 9.88 -23.48 7.87
CA THR A 20 10.52 -22.37 8.58
C THR A 20 10.28 -22.48 10.07
N ASN A 21 11.19 -21.95 10.89
CA ASN A 21 10.95 -21.77 12.32
C ASN A 21 9.87 -20.69 12.54
N ALA A 22 9.27 -20.62 13.74
CA ALA A 22 8.12 -19.75 14.01
C ALA A 22 8.35 -18.26 13.68
N LEU A 23 9.51 -17.70 14.02
CA LEU A 23 9.84 -16.30 13.71
C LEU A 23 10.02 -16.07 12.21
N SER A 24 10.64 -17.02 11.51
CA SER A 24 10.78 -16.97 10.06
C SER A 24 9.43 -17.10 9.35
N HIS A 25 8.51 -17.91 9.88
CA HIS A 25 7.15 -18.02 9.37
C HIS A 25 6.39 -16.69 9.50
N GLU A 26 6.46 -16.05 10.67
CA GLU A 26 5.84 -14.74 10.93
C GLU A 26 6.31 -13.66 9.93
N PHE A 27 7.62 -13.61 9.67
CA PHE A 27 8.18 -12.71 8.67
C PHE A 27 7.59 -12.96 7.27
N VAL A 28 7.54 -14.23 6.87
CA VAL A 28 7.10 -14.62 5.55
C VAL A 28 5.61 -14.34 5.35
N GLU A 29 4.78 -14.51 6.38
CA GLU A 29 3.37 -14.11 6.34
C GLU A 29 3.19 -12.60 6.12
N ILE A 30 3.92 -11.77 6.87
CA ILE A 30 3.85 -10.30 6.73
C ILE A 30 4.29 -9.89 5.32
N LYS A 31 5.39 -10.48 4.82
CA LYS A 31 5.88 -10.25 3.46
C LYS A 31 4.83 -10.65 2.42
N LEU A 32 4.25 -11.84 2.55
CA LEU A 32 3.23 -12.35 1.63
C LEU A 32 2.00 -11.44 1.59
N GLN A 33 1.44 -11.06 2.75
CA GLN A 33 0.29 -10.15 2.82
C GLN A 33 0.60 -8.80 2.16
N THR A 34 1.81 -8.27 2.37
CA THR A 34 2.23 -7.01 1.73
C THR A 34 2.35 -7.15 0.21
N CYS A 35 2.90 -8.26 -0.28
CA CYS A 35 3.01 -8.53 -1.72
C CYS A 35 1.64 -8.77 -2.39
N ILE A 36 0.69 -9.42 -1.70
CA ILE A 36 -0.70 -9.57 -2.19
C ILE A 36 -1.30 -8.18 -2.44
N PHE A 37 -1.25 -7.31 -1.43
CA PHE A 37 -1.76 -5.95 -1.57
C PHE A 37 -1.07 -5.16 -2.69
N GLN A 38 0.26 -5.22 -2.77
CA GLN A 38 1.01 -4.53 -3.83
C GLN A 38 0.56 -5.01 -5.22
N TYR A 39 0.36 -6.32 -5.40
CA TYR A 39 -0.11 -6.89 -6.65
C TYR A 39 -1.51 -6.37 -7.00
N ASP A 40 -2.46 -6.44 -6.06
CA ASP A 40 -3.84 -5.98 -6.27
C ASP A 40 -3.89 -4.51 -6.70
N VAL A 41 -3.18 -3.63 -5.98
CA VAL A 41 -3.08 -2.20 -6.33
C VAL A 41 -2.48 -2.01 -7.72
N CYS A 42 -1.40 -2.73 -8.04
CA CYS A 42 -0.76 -2.61 -9.35
C CYS A 42 -1.69 -3.05 -10.49
N VAL A 43 -2.47 -4.11 -10.29
CA VAL A 43 -3.44 -4.63 -11.27
C VAL A 43 -4.57 -3.63 -11.49
N GLU A 44 -5.13 -3.06 -10.42
CA GLU A 44 -6.19 -2.05 -10.50
C GLU A 44 -5.70 -0.79 -11.23
N MET A 45 -4.54 -0.25 -10.83
CA MET A 45 -3.92 0.90 -11.51
C MET A 45 -3.70 0.62 -13.00
N THR A 46 -3.15 -0.54 -13.35
CA THR A 46 -2.87 -0.91 -14.74
C THR A 46 -4.16 -1.09 -15.55
N THR A 47 -5.22 -1.61 -14.93
CA THR A 47 -6.52 -1.78 -15.59
C THR A 47 -7.10 -0.43 -16.00
N VAL A 48 -7.06 0.58 -15.11
CA VAL A 48 -7.52 1.93 -15.42
C VAL A 48 -6.64 2.57 -16.50
N LEU A 49 -5.32 2.48 -16.39
CA LEU A 49 -4.37 3.05 -17.35
C LEU A 49 -4.51 2.44 -18.76
N ARG A 50 -4.73 1.12 -18.84
CA ARG A 50 -4.89 0.40 -20.11
C ARG A 50 -6.22 0.72 -20.77
N ASN A 51 -7.31 0.71 -20.00
CA ASN A 51 -8.66 0.83 -20.55
C ASN A 51 -9.08 2.28 -20.78
N GLN A 52 -8.40 3.25 -20.15
CA GLN A 52 -8.64 4.69 -20.26
C GLN A 52 -10.13 5.08 -20.20
N PRO A 53 -10.87 4.65 -19.16
CA PRO A 53 -12.28 5.02 -19.04
C PRO A 53 -12.42 6.54 -18.89
N ILE A 54 -13.51 7.10 -19.41
CA ILE A 54 -13.79 8.54 -19.40
C ILE A 54 -15.13 8.84 -18.70
N GLY A 55 -15.31 10.08 -18.27
CA GLY A 55 -16.53 10.53 -17.59
C GLY A 55 -16.79 9.75 -16.30
N PHE A 56 -18.06 9.44 -16.02
CA PHE A 56 -18.44 8.71 -14.79
C PHE A 56 -17.87 7.29 -14.72
N ALA A 57 -17.61 6.64 -15.86
CA ALA A 57 -17.00 5.32 -15.91
C ALA A 57 -15.59 5.31 -15.29
N LEU A 58 -14.86 6.44 -15.36
CA LEU A 58 -13.56 6.61 -14.71
C LEU A 58 -13.70 6.54 -13.18
N SER A 59 -14.65 7.28 -12.60
CA SER A 59 -14.94 7.22 -11.16
C SER A 59 -15.32 5.81 -10.71
N VAL A 60 -16.15 5.11 -11.50
CA VAL A 60 -16.53 3.73 -11.23
C VAL A 60 -15.31 2.80 -11.30
N ALA A 61 -14.44 2.96 -12.27
CA ALA A 61 -13.23 2.14 -12.41
C ALA A 61 -12.23 2.37 -11.26
N LEU A 62 -12.14 3.59 -10.73
CA LEU A 62 -11.24 3.94 -9.63
C LEU A 62 -11.70 3.44 -8.26
N LYS A 63 -12.98 3.11 -8.08
CA LYS A 63 -13.53 2.74 -6.77
C LYS A 63 -12.92 1.44 -6.20
N GLY A 64 -12.55 0.50 -7.07
CA GLY A 64 -11.88 -0.76 -6.68
C GLY A 64 -10.53 -0.47 -6.04
N LEU A 65 -9.73 0.40 -6.69
CA LEU A 65 -8.46 0.88 -6.16
C LEU A 65 -8.64 1.60 -4.81
N VAL A 66 -9.62 2.50 -4.68
CA VAL A 66 -9.94 3.18 -3.41
C VAL A 66 -10.26 2.18 -2.30
N LEU A 67 -11.06 1.15 -2.58
CA LEU A 67 -11.40 0.11 -1.60
C LEU A 67 -10.15 -0.64 -1.12
N ARG A 68 -9.26 -1.05 -2.03
CA ARG A 68 -8.02 -1.75 -1.66
C ARG A 68 -7.13 -0.91 -0.76
N LEU A 69 -7.02 0.40 -1.04
CA LEU A 69 -6.25 1.32 -0.20
C LEU A 69 -6.82 1.41 1.22
N PHE A 70 -8.14 1.44 1.37
CA PHE A 70 -8.80 1.40 2.67
C PHE A 70 -8.56 0.09 3.43
N GLU A 71 -8.74 -1.04 2.76
CA GLU A 71 -8.52 -2.37 3.34
C GLU A 71 -7.09 -2.51 3.86
N PHE A 72 -6.12 -2.02 3.09
CA PHE A 72 -4.73 -2.05 3.50
C PHE A 72 -4.40 -1.06 4.62
N ASP A 73 -4.86 0.19 4.59
CA ASP A 73 -4.64 1.12 5.72
C ASP A 73 -5.19 0.52 7.03
N ALA A 74 -6.37 -0.08 6.97
CA ALA A 74 -6.96 -0.77 8.12
C ALA A 74 -6.09 -1.95 8.57
N ARG A 75 -5.74 -2.87 7.65
CA ARG A 75 -4.95 -4.06 7.95
C ARG A 75 -3.55 -3.72 8.46
N LEU A 76 -2.94 -2.70 7.89
CA LEU A 76 -1.65 -2.16 8.27
C LEU A 76 -1.66 -1.72 9.73
N ARG A 77 -2.62 -0.87 10.11
CA ARG A 77 -2.68 -0.29 11.46
C ARG A 77 -3.04 -1.32 12.51
N THR A 78 -4.00 -2.20 12.22
CA THR A 78 -4.55 -3.11 13.22
C THR A 78 -3.76 -4.41 13.33
N THR A 79 -3.09 -4.85 12.26
CA THR A 79 -2.46 -6.17 12.21
C THR A 79 -1.00 -6.12 11.80
N LEU A 80 -0.66 -5.60 10.63
CA LEU A 80 0.70 -5.77 10.09
C LEU A 80 1.77 -5.02 10.89
N LEU A 81 1.51 -3.75 11.23
CA LEU A 81 2.49 -2.93 11.94
C LEU A 81 2.75 -3.43 13.37
N PRO A 82 1.73 -3.78 14.19
CA PRO A 82 1.96 -4.40 15.49
C PRO A 82 2.75 -5.72 15.39
N ARG A 83 2.40 -6.59 14.45
CA ARG A 83 3.12 -7.87 14.23
C ARG A 83 4.57 -7.65 13.83
N LEU A 84 4.82 -6.67 12.96
CA LEU A 84 6.16 -6.29 12.52
C LEU A 84 7.02 -5.77 13.68
N LEU A 85 6.45 -4.93 14.54
CA LEU A 85 7.13 -4.42 15.74
C LEU A 85 7.47 -5.54 16.72
N ALA A 86 6.51 -6.42 17.02
CA ALA A 86 6.72 -7.57 17.90
C ALA A 86 7.78 -8.53 17.35
N LEU A 87 7.80 -8.74 16.03
CA LEU A 87 8.80 -9.57 15.36
C LEU A 87 10.21 -8.97 15.41
N ALA A 88 10.32 -7.64 15.32
CA ALA A 88 11.60 -6.96 15.46
C ALA A 88 12.12 -7.04 16.91
N GLU A 89 11.26 -6.80 17.90
CA GLU A 89 11.58 -6.95 19.32
C GLU A 89 12.02 -8.38 19.65
N ALA A 90 11.29 -9.39 19.18
CA ALA A 90 11.63 -10.81 19.38
C ALA A 90 12.98 -11.23 18.75
N ARG A 91 13.52 -10.41 17.86
CA ARG A 91 14.82 -10.61 17.20
C ARG A 91 15.91 -9.66 17.71
N ASP A 92 15.62 -8.91 18.78
CA ASP A 92 16.53 -7.91 19.35
C ASP A 92 16.94 -6.81 18.35
N ILE A 93 16.01 -6.45 17.46
CA ILE A 93 16.21 -5.40 16.46
C ILE A 93 15.51 -4.14 16.94
N ALA A 94 16.31 -3.10 17.21
CA ALA A 94 15.79 -1.79 17.54
C ALA A 94 15.12 -1.15 16.30
N VAL A 95 13.79 -1.23 16.22
CA VAL A 95 13.02 -0.41 15.29
C VAL A 95 12.75 0.92 15.98
N GLU A 96 13.47 1.96 15.57
CA GLU A 96 13.22 3.27 16.15
C GLU A 96 11.78 3.72 15.87
N ALA A 97 11.05 4.08 16.92
CA ALA A 97 9.70 4.65 16.80
C ALA A 97 9.70 5.92 15.91
N SER A 98 10.83 6.61 15.81
CA SER A 98 11.08 7.75 14.91
C SER A 98 10.85 7.36 13.43
N ALA A 99 11.34 6.21 12.97
CA ALA A 99 11.25 5.77 11.58
C ALA A 99 9.80 5.49 11.14
N ILE A 100 9.01 4.89 12.02
CA ILE A 100 7.58 4.65 11.75
C ILE A 100 6.80 5.96 11.77
N ASN A 101 7.10 6.85 12.70
CA ASN A 101 6.46 8.16 12.78
C ASN A 101 6.82 9.05 11.58
N ASP A 102 8.05 8.95 11.09
CA ASP A 102 8.51 9.64 9.88
C ASP A 102 7.81 9.11 8.63
N LEU A 103 7.63 7.80 8.51
CA LEU A 103 6.81 7.23 7.46
C LEU A 103 5.37 7.76 7.55
N LYS A 104 4.73 7.70 8.72
CA LYS A 104 3.37 8.23 8.89
C LYS A 104 3.26 9.72 8.55
N ARG A 105 4.29 10.51 8.89
CA ARG A 105 4.37 11.94 8.57
C ARG A 105 4.49 12.16 7.06
N ARG A 106 5.35 11.38 6.40
CA ARG A 106 5.58 11.44 4.95
C ARG A 106 4.29 11.20 4.17
N TRP A 107 3.45 10.27 4.62
CA TRP A 107 2.22 9.88 3.94
C TRP A 107 0.95 10.52 4.51
N LYS A 108 1.09 11.56 5.35
CA LYS A 108 -0.05 12.18 6.05
C LYS A 108 -1.09 12.75 5.08
N ALA A 109 -0.64 13.31 3.96
CA ALA A 109 -1.53 13.91 2.97
C ALA A 109 -2.37 12.83 2.27
N GLU A 110 -1.74 11.74 1.84
CA GLU A 110 -2.37 10.60 1.18
C GLU A 110 -3.35 9.88 2.12
N LEU A 111 -2.97 9.72 3.39
CA LEU A 111 -3.86 9.16 4.41
C LEU A 111 -5.06 10.06 4.69
N LYS A 112 -4.88 11.39 4.66
CA LYS A 112 -5.99 12.35 4.81
C LYS A 112 -6.92 12.27 3.61
N GLN A 113 -6.38 12.21 2.40
CA GLN A 113 -7.17 12.10 1.17
C GLN A 113 -7.96 10.80 1.15
N LEU A 114 -7.32 9.67 1.47
CA LEU A 114 -8.00 8.38 1.56
C LEU A 114 -9.20 8.45 2.52
N LYS A 115 -9.05 9.05 3.71
CA LYS A 115 -10.17 9.26 4.65
C LYS A 115 -11.31 10.08 4.05
N GLY A 116 -11.02 11.03 3.16
CA GLY A 116 -12.04 11.80 2.44
C GLY A 116 -12.93 10.92 1.57
N TRP A 117 -12.44 9.79 1.08
CA TRP A 117 -13.20 8.82 0.27
C TRP A 117 -13.95 7.77 1.09
N HIS A 118 -14.15 7.98 2.39
CA HIS A 118 -14.95 7.07 3.22
C HIS A 118 -16.38 6.85 2.67
N PRO A 119 -17.07 7.86 2.11
CA PRO A 119 -18.34 7.64 1.42
C PRO A 119 -18.24 6.68 0.23
N VAL A 120 -17.16 6.74 -0.56
CA VAL A 120 -16.94 5.83 -1.71
C VAL A 120 -16.83 4.39 -1.23
N ARG A 121 -16.00 4.17 -0.20
CA ARG A 121 -15.85 2.85 0.43
C ARG A 121 -17.19 2.29 0.89
N ASN A 122 -17.97 3.09 1.61
CA ASN A 122 -19.19 2.62 2.27
C ASN A 122 -20.38 2.53 1.33
N HIS A 123 -20.52 3.41 0.34
CA HIS A 123 -21.74 3.45 -0.46
C HIS A 123 -21.58 2.79 -1.84
N ALA A 124 -20.36 2.75 -2.39
CA ALA A 124 -20.17 2.39 -3.80
C ALA A 124 -19.17 1.24 -4.06
N ALA A 125 -18.26 0.96 -3.13
CA ALA A 125 -17.16 0.01 -3.35
C ALA A 125 -17.25 -1.26 -2.49
N GLY A 126 -17.29 -1.13 -1.15
CA GLY A 126 -17.33 -2.28 -0.25
C GLY A 126 -18.67 -3.03 -0.27
N HIS A 127 -19.75 -2.29 -0.51
CA HIS A 127 -21.06 -2.80 -0.88
C HIS A 127 -21.80 -1.71 -1.67
N TYR A 128 -22.83 -2.09 -2.41
CA TYR A 128 -23.73 -1.13 -3.05
C TYR A 128 -24.79 -0.69 -2.05
N ASP A 129 -24.87 0.61 -1.77
CA ASP A 129 -25.96 1.18 -0.98
C ASP A 129 -27.31 0.96 -1.68
N GLN A 130 -28.42 0.88 -0.94
CA GLN A 130 -29.73 0.79 -1.57
C GLN A 130 -30.13 2.10 -2.25
N ASP A 131 -29.60 3.23 -1.77
CA ASP A 131 -29.81 4.55 -2.34
C ASP A 131 -28.77 4.82 -3.45
N VAL A 132 -29.18 4.66 -4.70
CA VAL A 132 -28.34 4.92 -5.90
C VAL A 132 -27.79 6.33 -5.90
N LYS A 133 -28.54 7.33 -5.39
CA LYS A 133 -28.09 8.73 -5.38
C LYS A 133 -26.83 8.90 -4.54
N LYS A 134 -26.77 8.28 -3.36
CA LYS A 134 -25.57 8.30 -2.50
C LYS A 134 -24.37 7.63 -3.16
N GLN A 135 -24.60 6.58 -3.96
CA GLN A 135 -23.51 5.94 -4.69
C GLN A 135 -22.90 6.89 -5.72
N VAL A 136 -23.76 7.55 -6.51
CA VAL A 136 -23.33 8.49 -7.55
C VAL A 136 -22.61 9.67 -6.92
N GLU A 137 -23.21 10.31 -5.91
CA GLU A 137 -22.60 11.44 -5.19
C GLU A 137 -21.24 11.08 -4.61
N ALA A 138 -21.08 9.89 -4.02
CA ALA A 138 -19.79 9.43 -3.53
C ALA A 138 -18.76 9.28 -4.66
N LEU A 139 -19.13 8.63 -5.77
CA LEU A 139 -18.23 8.40 -6.91
C LEU A 139 -17.83 9.68 -7.64
N GLU A 140 -18.71 10.69 -7.66
CA GLU A 140 -18.41 12.01 -8.24
C GLU A 140 -17.30 12.76 -7.51
N THR A 141 -16.96 12.39 -6.28
CA THR A 141 -15.82 12.97 -5.53
C THR A 141 -14.45 12.43 -5.93
N VAL A 142 -14.42 11.33 -6.71
CA VAL A 142 -13.18 10.64 -7.05
C VAL A 142 -12.54 11.29 -8.28
N ARG A 143 -11.24 11.57 -8.20
CA ARG A 143 -10.43 12.14 -9.29
C ARG A 143 -9.25 11.22 -9.58
N PHE A 144 -8.92 11.07 -10.86
CA PHE A 144 -7.88 10.14 -11.31
C PHE A 144 -6.51 10.48 -10.73
N GLU A 145 -6.09 11.73 -10.82
CA GLU A 145 -4.78 12.21 -10.39
C GLU A 145 -4.59 11.99 -8.89
N GLU A 146 -5.64 12.26 -8.10
CA GLU A 146 -5.64 12.07 -6.65
C GLU A 146 -5.53 10.59 -6.30
N VAL A 147 -6.36 9.72 -6.90
CA VAL A 147 -6.34 8.28 -6.60
C VAL A 147 -5.01 7.66 -7.00
N MET A 148 -4.47 8.00 -8.16
CA MET A 148 -3.18 7.47 -8.62
C MET A 148 -2.03 7.97 -7.74
N SER A 149 -2.06 9.22 -7.30
CA SER A 149 -1.08 9.77 -6.35
C SER A 149 -1.11 9.04 -5.01
N VAL A 150 -2.30 8.87 -4.41
CA VAL A 150 -2.46 8.12 -3.16
C VAL A 150 -2.01 6.68 -3.32
N ALA A 151 -2.38 6.01 -4.41
CA ALA A 151 -1.97 4.63 -4.69
C ALA A 151 -0.46 4.48 -4.80
N ALA A 152 0.20 5.39 -5.53
CA ALA A 152 1.65 5.41 -5.64
C ALA A 152 2.32 5.60 -4.26
N GLY A 153 1.79 6.49 -3.42
CA GLY A 153 2.31 6.70 -2.08
C GLY A 153 2.17 5.48 -1.18
N PHE A 154 1.04 4.79 -1.26
CA PHE A 154 0.81 3.53 -0.55
C PHE A 154 1.75 2.41 -1.00
N LEU A 155 2.03 2.29 -2.31
CA LEU A 155 3.02 1.33 -2.82
C LEU A 155 4.43 1.63 -2.28
N GLN A 156 4.82 2.89 -2.24
CA GLN A 156 6.12 3.31 -1.68
C GLN A 156 6.21 3.06 -0.18
N PHE A 157 5.12 3.30 0.56
CA PHE A 157 5.04 2.96 1.97
C PHE A 157 5.16 1.45 2.20
N ALA A 158 4.40 0.64 1.45
CA ALA A 158 4.47 -0.82 1.53
C ALA A 158 5.88 -1.35 1.19
N GLN A 159 6.54 -0.77 0.19
CA GLN A 159 7.92 -1.10 -0.15
C GLN A 159 8.88 -0.74 0.99
N SER A 160 8.69 0.42 1.62
CA SER A 160 9.51 0.87 2.75
C SER A 160 9.37 -0.08 3.95
N LEU A 161 8.18 -0.60 4.22
CA LEU A 161 7.97 -1.62 5.24
C LEU A 161 8.72 -2.92 4.92
N ILE A 162 8.70 -3.39 3.67
CA ILE A 162 9.47 -4.58 3.26
C ILE A 162 10.97 -4.35 3.43
N VAL A 163 11.47 -3.14 3.16
CA VAL A 163 12.89 -2.81 3.37
C VAL A 163 13.24 -2.83 4.85
N ILE A 164 12.45 -2.17 5.71
CA ILE A 164 12.63 -2.23 7.17
C ILE A 164 12.65 -3.68 7.64
N LEU A 165 11.72 -4.50 7.14
CA LEU A 165 11.64 -5.93 7.44
C LEU A 165 12.90 -6.69 7.02
N ARG A 166 13.40 -6.46 5.79
CA ARG A 166 14.61 -7.12 5.28
C ARG A 166 15.83 -6.76 6.13
N ASP A 167 16.02 -5.47 6.39
CA ASP A 167 17.20 -4.95 7.07
C ASP A 167 17.22 -5.43 8.53
N ALA A 168 16.04 -5.41 9.16
CA ALA A 168 15.80 -6.05 10.44
C ALA A 168 16.17 -7.56 10.39
N GLY A 169 15.60 -8.33 9.47
CA GLY A 169 15.81 -9.77 9.37
C GLY A 169 17.25 -10.22 9.04
N GLN A 170 18.10 -9.33 8.55
CA GLN A 170 19.51 -9.61 8.22
C GLN A 170 20.49 -9.19 9.33
N GLY A 171 20.01 -8.59 10.44
CA GLY A 171 20.88 -8.09 11.50
C GLY A 171 21.73 -6.88 11.08
N VAL A 172 21.34 -6.21 9.99
CA VAL A 172 22.02 -4.99 9.55
C VAL A 172 21.44 -3.85 10.39
N VAL A 173 22.16 -3.45 11.44
CA VAL A 173 21.96 -2.14 12.07
C VAL A 173 22.05 -1.12 10.95
N SER A 174 20.93 -0.49 10.60
CA SER A 174 20.87 0.40 9.45
C SER A 174 21.70 1.64 9.75
N ASP A 175 22.96 1.61 9.32
CA ASP A 175 23.76 2.81 9.21
C ASP A 175 23.05 3.72 8.19
N GLN A 176 22.75 4.93 8.65
CA GLN A 176 21.86 5.90 8.03
C GLN A 176 22.15 6.07 6.53
N ARG A 177 21.38 5.41 5.66
CA ARG A 177 21.28 5.83 4.25
C ARG A 177 19.90 6.44 4.04
N PRO A 178 19.82 7.71 3.59
CA PRO A 178 18.55 8.28 3.19
C PRO A 178 17.97 7.42 2.07
N PHE A 179 16.71 7.00 2.26
CA PHE A 179 15.93 6.35 1.22
C PHE A 179 16.03 7.17 -0.08
N PRO A 180 16.26 6.53 -1.25
CA PRO A 180 16.31 7.27 -2.50
C PRO A 180 14.98 7.98 -2.72
N VAL A 181 15.04 9.31 -2.76
CA VAL A 181 13.92 10.16 -3.19
C VAL A 181 13.69 9.82 -4.67
N PRO A 182 12.44 9.65 -5.13
CA PRO A 182 12.18 9.55 -6.56
C PRO A 182 12.71 10.83 -7.20
N GLU A 183 13.66 10.73 -8.12
CA GLU A 183 14.12 11.87 -8.90
C GLU A 183 12.90 12.46 -9.62
N GLY A 184 12.38 13.55 -9.06
CA GLY A 184 11.38 14.38 -9.71
C GLY A 184 11.97 14.88 -11.01
N SER A 185 11.22 14.65 -12.07
CA SER A 185 11.30 15.25 -13.39
C SER A 185 11.99 16.61 -13.36
N ARG A 186 13.26 16.66 -13.75
CA ARG A 186 13.86 17.90 -14.28
C ARG A 186 13.39 18.03 -15.72
N GLU A 187 12.19 18.58 -15.89
CA GLU A 187 11.89 19.43 -17.05
C GLU A 187 12.09 20.87 -16.56
N SER A 188 13.17 21.52 -16.96
CA SER A 188 13.32 22.30 -18.20
C SER A 188 13.24 23.77 -17.83
N GLN A 189 14.28 24.54 -18.10
CA GLN A 189 14.23 25.94 -18.57
C GLN A 189 15.62 26.59 -18.53
N PRO A 190 15.90 27.58 -19.39
CA PRO A 190 15.41 27.83 -20.75
C PRO A 190 16.46 27.53 -21.82
#